data_AF-A0A4Q0XWT2-F1
#
_entry.id   AF-A0A4Q0XWT2-F1
#
_cell.length_a   1.000
_cell.length_b   1.000
_cell.length_c   1.000
_cell.angle_alpha   90.00
_cell.angle_beta   90.00
_cell.angle_gamma   90.00
#
_symmetry.space_group_name_H-M   'P 1'
#
loop_
_entity.id
_entity.type
_entity.pdbx_description
1 polymer ?
#
loop_
_entity_poly.entity_id
_entity_poly.type
_entity_poly.pdbx_seq_one_letter_code
_entity_poly.pdbx_strand_id
1 'polypeptide(L)'
;MVDKSYLEESEIINFSDSSLQSQAKNLSQNCNSDKEIAKNCFEYVLNEIHHSGDYKDEITTLKASDVLKYKTGWCYAKSHLLAALLRANKIPTGFCYQRLSCGEYKDNIYCLHGLNAVYLKDFGWYKIDARGNKKGVEAAFTPPFEKLAFELKEDEFDLATIYSKPLETVVETLQKNRSYEQMVNKLPLLDEFVRKAKVSDSEKLSLLTKSLTPFLFEEKLPKWFENELSVKSFEQRILSNEYQHFVYTKDNIILGFIAIKNKNHLYHLFVDKKYHKLGIANKLWQSVKTNLEVSDMIVNASLYAIKVYEALGFEICEEEKQYLQLKFQPMKYKSHICK
;
A
#
# COMPACT_ATOMS: atom_id res chain seq x y z
N MET A 1 5.78 -15.48 -7.55
CA MET A 1 4.37 -15.92 -7.50
C MET A 1 3.66 -15.10 -6.45
N VAL A 2 2.42 -14.67 -6.70
CA VAL A 2 1.63 -13.89 -5.73
C VAL A 2 1.24 -14.77 -4.54
N ASP A 3 1.28 -14.20 -3.34
CA ASP A 3 0.85 -14.86 -2.10
C ASP A 3 -0.61 -15.36 -2.22
N LYS A 4 -0.89 -16.58 -1.76
CA LYS A 4 -2.22 -17.20 -1.86
C LYS A 4 -3.29 -16.45 -1.07
N SER A 5 -2.91 -15.66 -0.07
CA SER A 5 -3.85 -14.84 0.71
C SER A 5 -4.64 -13.84 -0.13
N TYR A 6 -4.13 -13.43 -1.30
CA TYR A 6 -4.86 -12.57 -2.25
C TYR A 6 -5.96 -13.30 -3.06
N LEU A 7 -6.11 -14.61 -2.86
CA LEU A 7 -7.15 -15.46 -3.43
C LEU A 7 -8.12 -16.00 -2.37
N GLU A 8 -7.85 -15.74 -1.08
CA GLU A 8 -8.63 -16.32 0.01
C GLU A 8 -10.02 -15.70 0.15
N GLU A 9 -10.96 -16.57 0.52
CA GLU A 9 -12.30 -16.19 0.97
C GLU A 9 -12.26 -15.69 2.42
N SER A 10 -13.24 -14.86 2.78
CA SER A 10 -13.51 -14.48 4.16
C SER A 10 -15.00 -14.21 4.34
N GLU A 11 -15.45 -13.94 5.56
CA GLU A 11 -16.85 -13.57 5.83
C GLU A 11 -17.33 -12.31 5.08
N ILE A 12 -16.40 -11.42 4.72
CA ILE A 12 -16.68 -10.16 4.00
C ILE A 12 -16.52 -10.36 2.49
N ILE A 13 -15.49 -11.10 2.08
CA ILE A 13 -15.20 -11.45 0.69
C ILE A 13 -15.72 -12.86 0.42
N ASN A 14 -17.02 -13.05 0.68
CA ASN A 14 -17.71 -14.33 0.75
C ASN A 14 -18.11 -14.86 -0.65
N PHE A 15 -17.13 -14.98 -1.54
CA PHE A 15 -17.37 -15.29 -2.94
C PHE A 15 -17.95 -16.67 -3.21
N SER A 16 -18.00 -17.58 -2.24
CA SER A 16 -18.71 -18.87 -2.35
C SER A 16 -20.24 -18.71 -2.28
N ASP A 17 -20.75 -17.52 -1.95
CA ASP A 17 -22.18 -17.21 -2.09
C ASP A 17 -22.65 -17.46 -3.53
N SER A 18 -23.79 -18.14 -3.68
CA SER A 18 -24.30 -18.56 -4.98
C SER A 18 -24.56 -17.40 -5.94
N SER A 19 -24.97 -16.23 -5.42
CA SER A 19 -25.20 -15.05 -6.24
C SER A 19 -23.90 -14.46 -6.78
N LEU A 20 -22.84 -14.45 -5.97
CA LEU A 20 -21.50 -14.01 -6.38
C LEU A 20 -20.89 -14.99 -7.38
N GLN A 21 -20.99 -16.30 -7.16
CA GLN A 21 -20.52 -17.32 -8.12
C GLN A 21 -21.23 -17.18 -9.47
N SER A 22 -22.56 -17.01 -9.46
CA SER A 22 -23.33 -16.82 -10.68
C SER A 22 -22.90 -15.55 -11.42
N GLN A 23 -22.73 -14.43 -10.69
CA GLN A 23 -22.31 -13.17 -11.29
C GLN A 23 -20.88 -13.23 -11.82
N ALA A 24 -19.94 -13.82 -11.07
CA ALA A 24 -18.56 -14.01 -11.49
C ALA A 24 -18.48 -14.85 -12.77
N LYS A 25 -19.25 -15.93 -12.87
CA LYS A 25 -19.34 -16.79 -14.06
C LYS A 25 -19.92 -16.06 -15.26
N ASN A 26 -20.94 -15.23 -15.06
CA ASN A 26 -21.52 -14.40 -16.11
C ASN A 26 -20.48 -13.41 -16.65
N LEU A 27 -19.79 -12.70 -15.76
CA LEU A 27 -18.79 -11.69 -16.13
C LEU A 27 -17.55 -12.28 -16.81
N SER A 28 -17.23 -13.55 -16.54
CA SER A 28 -16.15 -14.28 -17.22
C SER A 28 -16.57 -14.99 -18.50
N GLN A 29 -17.86 -14.93 -18.87
CA GLN A 29 -18.37 -15.68 -20.01
C GLN A 29 -17.72 -15.18 -21.31
N ASN A 30 -17.20 -16.11 -22.11
CA ASN A 30 -16.49 -15.84 -23.37
C ASN A 30 -15.20 -15.01 -23.24
N CYS A 31 -14.68 -14.80 -22.03
CA CYS A 31 -13.37 -14.17 -21.83
C CYS A 31 -12.25 -15.17 -22.09
N ASN A 32 -11.17 -14.70 -22.71
CA ASN A 32 -9.99 -15.50 -23.03
C ASN A 32 -8.78 -15.14 -22.16
N SER A 33 -8.90 -14.15 -21.27
CA SER A 33 -7.81 -13.70 -20.40
C SER A 33 -8.30 -13.12 -19.08
N ASP A 34 -7.44 -13.18 -18.05
CA ASP A 34 -7.67 -12.54 -16.75
C ASP A 34 -7.90 -11.03 -16.89
N LYS A 35 -7.26 -10.40 -17.88
CA LYS A 35 -7.44 -8.97 -18.20
C LYS A 35 -8.87 -8.65 -18.63
N GLU A 36 -9.46 -9.48 -19.49
CA GLU A 36 -10.85 -9.32 -19.94
C GLU A 36 -11.84 -9.54 -18.80
N ILE A 37 -11.62 -10.59 -18.00
CA ILE A 37 -12.45 -10.86 -16.81
C ILE A 37 -12.35 -9.70 -15.82
N ALA A 38 -11.13 -9.19 -15.57
CA ALA A 38 -10.90 -8.10 -14.66
C ALA A 38 -11.57 -6.80 -15.13
N LYS A 39 -11.50 -6.51 -16.43
CA LYS A 39 -12.21 -5.40 -17.05
C LYS A 39 -13.72 -5.51 -16.85
N ASN A 40 -14.32 -6.67 -17.17
CA ASN A 40 -15.76 -6.88 -17.02
C ASN A 40 -16.22 -6.75 -15.57
N CYS A 41 -15.47 -7.31 -14.62
CA CYS A 41 -15.76 -7.18 -13.20
C CYS A 41 -15.65 -5.72 -12.72
N PHE A 42 -14.61 -5.01 -13.15
CA PHE A 42 -14.42 -3.59 -12.85
C PHE A 42 -15.57 -2.74 -13.38
N GLU A 43 -15.90 -2.86 -14.68
CA GLU A 43 -16.95 -2.07 -15.33
C GLU A 43 -18.32 -2.39 -14.72
N TYR A 44 -18.59 -3.64 -14.37
CA TYR A 44 -19.81 -4.02 -13.65
C TYR A 44 -19.92 -3.31 -12.31
N VAL A 45 -18.90 -3.37 -11.45
CA VAL A 45 -18.96 -2.72 -10.13
C VAL A 45 -18.98 -1.20 -10.27
N LEU A 46 -18.28 -0.65 -11.26
CA LEU A 46 -18.24 0.78 -11.54
C LEU A 46 -19.63 1.31 -11.91
N ASN A 47 -20.35 0.61 -12.80
CA ASN A 47 -21.56 1.11 -13.45
C ASN A 47 -22.87 0.60 -12.81
N GLU A 48 -22.89 -0.64 -12.29
CA GLU A 48 -24.12 -1.29 -11.83
C GLU A 48 -24.35 -1.18 -10.32
N ILE A 49 -23.40 -0.61 -9.58
CA ILE A 49 -23.46 -0.45 -8.13
C ILE A 49 -23.41 1.03 -7.79
N HIS A 50 -24.43 1.54 -7.11
CA HIS A 50 -24.45 2.93 -6.66
C HIS A 50 -23.33 3.20 -5.65
N HIS A 51 -22.70 4.36 -5.77
CA HIS A 51 -21.83 4.86 -4.72
C HIS A 51 -22.70 5.49 -3.61
N SER A 52 -22.75 4.88 -2.42
CA SER A 52 -23.68 5.27 -1.36
C SER A 52 -23.57 6.75 -0.98
N GLY A 53 -22.36 7.33 -1.05
CA GLY A 53 -22.15 8.75 -0.77
C GLY A 53 -22.67 9.71 -1.85
N ASP A 54 -22.71 9.28 -3.11
CA ASP A 54 -23.23 10.11 -4.21
C ASP A 54 -24.75 10.04 -4.30
N TYR A 55 -25.31 8.85 -4.07
CA TYR A 55 -26.75 8.59 -4.11
C TYR A 55 -27.46 8.83 -2.77
N LYS A 56 -26.68 9.01 -1.69
CA LYS A 56 -27.16 9.17 -0.30
C LYS A 56 -28.03 8.00 0.15
N ASP A 57 -27.56 6.79 -0.14
CA ASP A 57 -28.31 5.57 0.19
C ASP A 57 -28.45 5.38 1.72
N GLU A 58 -29.62 4.92 2.15
CA GLU A 58 -29.95 4.72 3.58
C GLU A 58 -29.33 3.45 4.17
N ILE A 59 -28.64 2.64 3.35
CA ILE A 59 -28.05 1.37 3.74
C ILE A 59 -26.54 1.42 3.52
N THR A 60 -25.76 1.15 4.56
CA THR A 60 -24.33 0.84 4.44
C THR A 60 -24.11 -0.67 4.32
N THR A 61 -23.66 -1.10 3.16
CA THR A 61 -23.26 -2.48 2.90
C THR A 61 -21.82 -2.75 3.36
N LEU A 62 -21.51 -4.02 3.62
CA LEU A 62 -20.18 -4.48 4.06
C LEU A 62 -19.74 -5.72 3.29
N LYS A 63 -20.52 -6.80 3.36
CA LYS A 63 -20.20 -8.06 2.68
C LYS A 63 -20.38 -7.90 1.17
N ALA A 64 -19.54 -8.57 0.39
CA ALA A 64 -19.64 -8.56 -1.06
C ALA A 64 -21.03 -8.98 -1.57
N SER A 65 -21.63 -10.01 -0.96
CA SER A 65 -22.97 -10.47 -1.33
C SER A 65 -24.05 -9.43 -1.03
N ASP A 66 -23.90 -8.65 0.06
CA ASP A 66 -24.84 -7.57 0.39
C ASP A 66 -24.73 -6.43 -0.62
N VAL A 67 -23.51 -6.05 -1.01
CA VAL A 67 -23.29 -5.03 -2.06
C VAL A 67 -23.94 -5.47 -3.37
N LEU A 68 -23.79 -6.74 -3.75
CA LEU A 68 -24.42 -7.28 -4.96
C LEU A 68 -25.96 -7.28 -4.87
N LYS A 69 -26.51 -7.66 -3.71
CA LYS A 69 -27.96 -7.73 -3.47
C LYS A 69 -28.62 -6.35 -3.44
N TYR A 70 -28.05 -5.41 -2.69
CA TYR A 70 -28.62 -4.08 -2.48
C TYR A 70 -28.18 -3.06 -3.53
N LYS A 71 -27.23 -3.40 -4.40
CA LYS A 71 -26.73 -2.54 -5.49
C LYS A 71 -26.20 -1.19 -5.03
N THR A 72 -25.66 -1.14 -3.81
CA THR A 72 -25.06 0.06 -3.24
C THR A 72 -23.85 -0.28 -2.38
N GLY A 73 -22.87 0.62 -2.36
CA GLY A 73 -21.78 0.59 -1.39
C GLY A 73 -20.94 1.86 -1.44
N TRP A 74 -20.32 2.20 -0.31
CA TRP A 74 -19.19 3.14 -0.29
C TRP A 74 -18.01 2.55 -1.06
N CYS A 75 -17.05 3.38 -1.46
CA CYS A 75 -15.83 2.93 -2.16
C CYS A 75 -15.19 1.68 -1.52
N TYR A 76 -15.21 1.61 -0.18
CA TYR A 76 -14.80 0.43 0.59
C TYR A 76 -15.59 -0.84 0.22
N ALA A 77 -16.92 -0.82 0.37
CA ALA A 77 -17.76 -1.98 0.15
C ALA A 77 -17.80 -2.37 -1.34
N LYS A 78 -17.73 -1.39 -2.25
CA LYS A 78 -17.55 -1.64 -3.68
C LYS A 78 -16.23 -2.38 -3.96
N SER A 79 -15.15 -2.02 -3.28
CA SER A 79 -13.87 -2.75 -3.37
C SER A 79 -13.97 -4.18 -2.83
N HIS A 80 -14.86 -4.44 -1.85
CA HIS A 80 -15.13 -5.79 -1.35
C HIS A 80 -15.83 -6.65 -2.41
N LEU A 81 -16.86 -6.11 -3.08
CA LEU A 81 -17.55 -6.80 -4.17
C LEU A 81 -16.60 -7.08 -5.34
N LEU A 82 -15.81 -6.10 -5.76
CA LEU A 82 -14.86 -6.28 -6.85
C LEU A 82 -13.83 -7.36 -6.52
N ALA A 83 -13.28 -7.35 -5.31
CA ALA A 83 -12.38 -8.40 -4.86
C ALA A 83 -13.05 -9.79 -4.86
N ALA A 84 -14.30 -9.90 -4.42
CA ALA A 84 -15.02 -11.18 -4.42
C ALA A 84 -15.22 -11.73 -5.84
N LEU A 85 -15.65 -10.90 -6.79
CA LEU A 85 -15.86 -11.29 -8.19
C LEU A 85 -14.56 -11.72 -8.88
N LEU A 86 -13.46 -11.01 -8.61
CA LEU A 86 -12.14 -11.33 -9.17
C LEU A 86 -11.55 -12.60 -8.55
N ARG A 87 -11.62 -12.75 -7.22
CA ARG A 87 -11.11 -13.94 -6.52
C ARG A 87 -11.91 -15.19 -6.84
N ALA A 88 -13.23 -15.08 -7.06
CA ALA A 88 -14.05 -16.19 -7.59
C ALA A 88 -13.53 -16.71 -8.94
N ASN A 89 -13.00 -15.81 -9.77
CA ASN A 89 -12.35 -16.13 -11.04
C ASN A 89 -10.84 -16.47 -10.89
N LYS A 90 -10.36 -16.69 -9.67
CA LYS A 90 -8.97 -17.03 -9.35
C LYS A 90 -7.94 -15.94 -9.73
N ILE A 91 -8.38 -14.69 -9.81
CA ILE A 91 -7.51 -13.56 -10.10
C ILE A 91 -7.06 -12.94 -8.77
N PRO A 92 -5.74 -12.94 -8.43
CA PRO A 92 -5.27 -12.38 -7.18
C PRO A 92 -5.60 -10.90 -7.08
N THR A 93 -6.30 -10.53 -6.02
CA THR A 93 -6.80 -9.17 -5.83
C THR A 93 -6.58 -8.73 -4.39
N GLY A 94 -5.97 -7.57 -4.21
CA GLY A 94 -5.79 -6.92 -2.92
C GLY A 94 -6.61 -5.64 -2.77
N PHE A 95 -6.61 -5.12 -1.55
CA PHE A 95 -7.19 -3.83 -1.19
C PHE A 95 -6.08 -2.79 -1.10
N CYS A 96 -6.34 -1.63 -1.69
CA CYS A 96 -5.48 -0.47 -1.63
C CYS A 96 -6.27 0.68 -1.04
N TYR A 97 -5.56 1.62 -0.42
CA TYR A 97 -6.19 2.78 0.19
C TYR A 97 -5.43 4.04 -0.14
N GLN A 98 -6.18 5.11 -0.41
CA GLN A 98 -5.66 6.46 -0.47
C GLN A 98 -6.12 7.23 0.77
N ARG A 99 -5.29 8.13 1.29
CA ARG A 99 -5.70 9.12 2.27
C ARG A 99 -6.00 10.41 1.51
N LEU A 100 -7.28 10.75 1.37
CA LEU A 100 -7.76 11.88 0.58
C LEU A 100 -8.45 12.91 1.44
N SER A 101 -8.47 14.16 0.99
CA SER A 101 -9.35 15.18 1.54
C SER A 101 -10.79 14.83 1.18
N CYS A 102 -11.66 14.79 2.19
CA CYS A 102 -13.07 14.41 2.07
C CYS A 102 -13.97 15.65 1.99
N GLY A 103 -13.47 16.69 1.32
CA GLY A 103 -14.18 17.95 1.06
C GLY A 103 -15.49 17.79 0.27
N GLU A 104 -15.71 16.63 -0.36
CA GLU A 104 -17.03 16.29 -0.93
C GLU A 104 -18.13 16.16 0.15
N TYR A 105 -17.75 15.86 1.40
CA TYR A 105 -18.67 15.64 2.52
C TYR A 105 -18.49 16.67 3.63
N LYS A 106 -17.24 16.96 4.01
CA LYS A 106 -16.88 17.89 5.09
C LYS A 106 -15.54 18.55 4.81
N ASP A 107 -15.50 19.87 4.94
CA ASP A 107 -14.27 20.64 4.79
C ASP A 107 -13.22 20.24 5.84
N ASN A 108 -11.95 20.25 5.41
CA ASN A 108 -10.78 20.00 6.25
C ASN A 108 -10.74 18.65 6.98
N ILE A 109 -11.50 17.66 6.51
CA ILE A 109 -11.43 16.28 7.02
C ILE A 109 -10.76 15.40 5.98
N TYR A 110 -9.90 14.50 6.45
CA TYR A 110 -9.35 13.44 5.62
C TYR A 110 -9.96 12.10 6.00
N CYS A 111 -10.06 11.23 5.01
CA CYS A 111 -10.52 9.86 5.20
C CYS A 111 -9.77 8.93 4.25
N LEU A 112 -9.90 7.63 4.49
CA LEU A 112 -9.46 6.64 3.53
C LEU A 112 -10.39 6.64 2.33
N HIS A 113 -9.87 6.32 1.16
CA HIS A 113 -10.62 5.94 -0.03
C HIS A 113 -10.22 4.52 -0.40
N GLY A 114 -11.20 3.63 -0.55
CA GLY A 114 -10.97 2.21 -0.81
C GLY A 114 -11.00 1.88 -2.29
N LEU A 115 -9.98 1.15 -2.76
CA LEU A 115 -9.84 0.68 -4.13
C LEU A 115 -9.15 -0.70 -4.14
N ASN A 116 -8.90 -1.26 -5.32
CA ASN A 116 -8.25 -2.58 -5.44
C ASN A 116 -6.92 -2.48 -6.21
N ALA A 117 -6.04 -3.45 -5.97
CA ALA A 117 -4.99 -3.82 -6.92
C ALA A 117 -5.25 -5.24 -7.40
N VAL A 118 -5.20 -5.45 -8.71
CA VAL A 118 -5.36 -6.76 -9.35
C VAL A 118 -4.03 -7.19 -9.94
N TYR A 119 -3.64 -8.45 -9.74
CA TYR A 119 -2.42 -8.97 -10.36
C TYR A 119 -2.72 -9.46 -11.77
N LEU A 120 -2.20 -8.76 -12.78
CA LEU A 120 -2.28 -9.16 -14.18
C LEU A 120 -0.92 -9.67 -14.62
N LYS A 121 -0.86 -10.86 -15.22
CA LYS A 121 0.39 -11.54 -15.56
C LYS A 121 1.38 -10.65 -16.34
N ASP A 122 0.88 -9.82 -17.26
CA ASP A 122 1.69 -8.97 -18.13
C ASP A 122 2.07 -7.62 -17.49
N PHE A 123 1.40 -7.21 -16.41
CA PHE A 123 1.54 -5.87 -15.82
C PHE A 123 1.95 -5.88 -14.33
N GLY A 124 1.90 -7.03 -13.66
CA GLY A 124 2.04 -7.12 -12.22
C GLY A 124 0.81 -6.60 -11.48
N TRP A 125 1.01 -6.02 -10.29
CA TRP A 125 -0.04 -5.35 -9.55
C TRP A 125 -0.47 -4.07 -10.25
N TYR A 126 -1.74 -4.00 -10.64
CA TYR A 126 -2.36 -2.87 -11.34
C TYR A 126 -3.53 -2.33 -10.50
N LYS A 127 -3.49 -1.05 -10.11
CA LYS A 127 -4.57 -0.45 -9.32
C LYS A 127 -5.78 -0.14 -10.18
N ILE A 128 -6.97 -0.41 -9.63
CA ILE A 128 -8.27 -0.10 -10.23
C ILE A 128 -9.21 0.47 -9.17
N ASP A 129 -10.01 1.45 -9.56
CA ASP A 129 -10.92 2.18 -8.67
C ASP A 129 -12.35 2.14 -9.19
N ALA A 130 -13.14 1.20 -8.67
CA ALA A 130 -14.51 0.99 -9.09
C ALA A 130 -15.54 1.84 -8.31
N ARG A 131 -15.11 2.94 -7.65
CA ARG A 131 -16.00 3.83 -6.89
C ARG A 131 -17.28 4.20 -7.65
N GLY A 132 -17.15 4.60 -8.90
CA GLY A 132 -18.24 5.07 -9.76
C GLY A 132 -17.93 6.45 -10.33
N ASN A 133 -18.31 6.66 -11.59
CA ASN A 133 -18.08 7.90 -12.32
C ASN A 133 -19.20 8.90 -12.06
N LYS A 134 -18.84 10.18 -11.92
CA LYS A 134 -19.77 11.31 -11.80
C LYS A 134 -19.15 12.55 -12.44
N LYS A 135 -19.87 13.67 -12.47
CA LYS A 135 -19.31 14.93 -12.98
C LYS A 135 -18.04 15.28 -12.21
N GLY A 136 -16.91 15.34 -12.93
CA GLY A 136 -15.59 15.65 -12.37
C GLY A 136 -14.82 14.45 -11.78
N VAL A 137 -15.35 13.22 -11.87
CA VAL A 137 -14.72 11.99 -11.38
C VAL A 137 -14.83 10.91 -12.44
N GLU A 138 -13.69 10.44 -12.95
CA GLU A 138 -13.64 9.44 -14.01
C GLU A 138 -12.52 8.43 -13.78
N ALA A 139 -12.89 7.17 -13.50
CA ALA A 139 -12.00 6.03 -13.47
C ALA A 139 -12.18 5.15 -14.71
N ALA A 140 -11.11 4.49 -15.16
CA ALA A 140 -11.15 3.58 -16.30
C ALA A 140 -10.17 2.41 -16.18
N PHE A 141 -10.48 1.31 -16.88
CA PHE A 141 -9.61 0.15 -16.99
C PHE A 141 -8.78 0.23 -18.27
N THR A 142 -7.57 0.80 -18.18
CA THR A 142 -6.71 1.08 -19.34
C THR A 142 -5.25 0.64 -19.13
N PRO A 143 -4.97 -0.64 -18.76
CA PRO A 143 -3.61 -1.09 -18.52
C PRO A 143 -2.70 -0.87 -19.75
N PRO A 144 -1.44 -0.45 -19.57
CA PRO A 144 -0.72 -0.35 -18.29
C PRO A 144 -0.97 0.95 -17.51
N PHE A 145 -1.81 1.86 -18.01
CA PHE A 145 -2.02 3.19 -17.40
C PHE A 145 -3.15 3.15 -16.37
N GLU A 146 -2.81 3.39 -15.11
CA GLU A 146 -3.80 3.54 -14.03
C GLU A 146 -4.61 4.83 -14.22
N LYS A 147 -5.94 4.72 -14.31
CA LYS A 147 -6.87 5.86 -14.28
C LYS A 147 -7.83 5.68 -13.10
N LEU A 148 -7.41 6.18 -11.94
CA LEU A 148 -8.15 6.12 -10.67
C LEU A 148 -9.16 7.28 -10.58
N ALA A 149 -10.11 7.21 -9.65
CA ALA A 149 -11.15 8.23 -9.52
C ALA A 149 -10.60 9.59 -9.07
N PHE A 150 -9.49 9.59 -8.32
CA PHE A 150 -8.90 10.78 -7.73
C PHE A 150 -7.40 10.86 -8.01
N GLU A 151 -6.97 12.02 -8.48
CA GLU A 151 -5.57 12.42 -8.52
C GLU A 151 -5.15 12.96 -7.15
N LEU A 152 -3.98 12.55 -6.66
CA LEU A 152 -3.49 12.94 -5.35
C LEU A 152 -3.02 14.40 -5.34
N LYS A 153 -3.53 15.18 -4.39
CA LYS A 153 -3.01 16.51 -4.05
C LYS A 153 -1.77 16.42 -3.14
N GLU A 154 -1.20 17.57 -2.80
CA GLU A 154 0.03 17.69 -2.03
C GLU A 154 -0.01 16.99 -0.66
N ASP A 155 -1.14 17.04 0.05
CA ASP A 155 -1.33 16.43 1.38
C ASP A 155 -2.06 15.07 1.38
N GLU A 156 -2.22 14.50 0.19
CA GLU A 156 -2.90 13.23 -0.06
C GLU A 156 -1.91 12.15 -0.45
N PHE A 157 -2.20 10.90 -0.09
CA PHE A 157 -1.23 9.82 -0.21
C PHE A 157 -1.87 8.51 -0.61
N ASP A 158 -1.21 7.78 -1.52
CA ASP A 158 -1.37 6.34 -1.58
C ASP A 158 -0.71 5.71 -0.34
N LEU A 159 -1.43 4.81 0.33
CA LEU A 159 -0.80 3.86 1.24
C LEU A 159 0.01 2.86 0.40
N ALA A 160 1.21 2.54 0.86
CA ALA A 160 2.14 1.70 0.13
C ALA A 160 1.75 0.22 0.13
N THR A 161 0.98 -0.23 1.11
CA THR A 161 0.64 -1.64 1.28
C THR A 161 -0.59 -2.01 0.45
N ILE A 162 -0.45 -3.08 -0.35
CA ILE A 162 -1.59 -3.84 -0.88
C ILE A 162 -1.96 -4.86 0.21
N TYR A 163 -3.21 -4.82 0.68
CA TYR A 163 -3.69 -5.68 1.76
C TYR A 163 -4.46 -6.87 1.19
N SER A 164 -4.21 -8.08 1.70
CA SER A 164 -4.98 -9.28 1.32
C SER A 164 -6.37 -9.33 1.96
N LYS A 165 -6.60 -8.53 3.01
CA LYS A 165 -7.90 -8.37 3.69
C LYS A 165 -8.25 -6.88 3.80
N PRO A 166 -9.54 -6.51 3.85
CA PRO A 166 -9.90 -5.13 4.14
C PRO A 166 -9.32 -4.66 5.47
N LEU A 167 -8.97 -3.38 5.57
CA LEU A 167 -8.50 -2.79 6.84
C LEU A 167 -9.56 -2.93 7.93
N GLU A 168 -9.15 -3.32 9.13
CA GLU A 168 -10.04 -3.49 10.28
C GLU A 168 -10.83 -2.21 10.60
N THR A 169 -10.17 -1.05 10.59
CA THR A 169 -10.84 0.26 10.76
C THR A 169 -11.95 0.49 9.73
N VAL A 170 -11.76 0.05 8.48
CA VAL A 170 -12.79 0.17 7.44
C VAL A 170 -13.96 -0.77 7.73
N VAL A 171 -13.67 -2.02 8.10
CA VAL A 171 -14.68 -3.02 8.47
C VAL A 171 -15.51 -2.53 9.65
N GLU A 172 -14.87 -2.12 10.74
CA GLU A 172 -15.53 -1.62 11.94
C GLU A 172 -16.41 -0.40 11.64
N THR A 173 -15.92 0.54 10.84
CA THR A 173 -16.68 1.73 10.48
C THR A 173 -17.94 1.37 9.71
N LEU A 174 -17.85 0.51 8.69
CA LEU A 174 -19.02 0.04 7.93
C LEU A 174 -19.99 -0.79 8.80
N GLN A 175 -19.46 -1.51 9.80
CA GLN A 175 -20.28 -2.29 10.73
C GLN A 175 -21.07 -1.42 11.72
N LYS A 176 -20.46 -0.33 12.19
CA LYS A 176 -21.04 0.56 13.21
C LYS A 176 -21.96 1.63 12.61
N ASN A 177 -21.71 2.06 11.36
CA ASN A 177 -22.42 3.18 10.73
C ASN A 177 -23.24 2.68 9.53
N ARG A 178 -24.55 2.49 9.75
CA ARG A 178 -25.45 1.76 8.85
C ARG A 178 -26.27 2.63 7.88
N SER A 179 -26.14 3.95 7.95
CA SER A 179 -26.77 4.90 7.04
C SER A 179 -25.77 5.93 6.49
N TYR A 180 -26.20 6.65 5.45
CA TYR A 180 -25.45 7.78 4.90
C TYR A 180 -25.05 8.80 5.98
N GLU A 181 -26.01 9.25 6.79
CA GLU A 181 -25.78 10.27 7.82
C GLU A 181 -24.72 9.82 8.84
N GLN A 182 -24.76 8.56 9.27
CA GLN A 182 -23.78 8.03 10.21
C GLN A 182 -22.38 7.97 9.57
N MET A 183 -22.31 7.50 8.31
CA MET A 183 -21.05 7.35 7.59
C MET A 183 -20.34 8.67 7.35
N VAL A 184 -21.02 9.72 6.85
CA VAL A 184 -20.39 11.03 6.60
C VAL A 184 -19.87 11.70 7.88
N ASN A 185 -20.36 11.28 9.05
CA ASN A 185 -19.92 11.75 10.34
C ASN A 185 -18.74 10.94 10.93
N LYS A 186 -18.50 9.72 10.42
CA LYS A 186 -17.54 8.75 10.96
C LYS A 186 -16.80 7.99 9.85
N LEU A 187 -16.24 8.72 8.88
CA LEU A 187 -15.45 8.12 7.82
C LEU A 187 -14.16 7.47 8.39
N PRO A 188 -13.74 6.30 7.87
CA PRO A 188 -12.55 5.62 8.37
C PRO A 188 -11.29 6.41 8.02
N LEU A 189 -10.37 6.51 8.97
CA LEU A 189 -9.06 7.12 8.83
C LEU A 189 -8.03 6.29 9.60
N LEU A 190 -6.78 6.27 9.14
CA LEU A 190 -5.67 5.70 9.89
C LEU A 190 -4.77 6.80 10.43
N ASP A 191 -4.37 6.66 11.68
CA ASP A 191 -3.39 7.53 12.32
C ASP A 191 -1.97 7.11 11.95
N GLU A 192 -1.75 5.84 11.61
CA GLU A 192 -0.46 5.30 11.19
C GLU A 192 -0.53 4.50 9.88
N PHE A 193 0.45 4.72 9.01
CA PHE A 193 0.54 4.05 7.71
C PHE A 193 1.92 4.20 7.08
N VAL A 194 2.21 3.37 6.07
CA VAL A 194 3.37 3.55 5.19
C VAL A 194 2.90 4.17 3.88
N ARG A 195 3.64 5.15 3.36
CA ARG A 195 3.39 5.79 2.07
C ARG A 195 4.71 6.03 1.31
N LYS A 196 4.63 6.36 0.03
CA LYS A 196 5.80 6.88 -0.70
C LYS A 196 6.24 8.22 -0.11
N ALA A 197 7.55 8.46 -0.09
CA ALA A 197 8.09 9.75 0.30
C ALA A 197 7.83 10.79 -0.80
N LYS A 198 7.62 12.04 -0.39
CA LYS A 198 7.55 13.23 -1.25
C LYS A 198 8.78 14.08 -1.03
N VAL A 199 9.11 14.95 -1.99
CA VAL A 199 10.26 15.87 -1.88
C VAL A 199 10.18 16.73 -0.61
N SER A 200 8.97 17.12 -0.19
CA SER A 200 8.71 17.85 1.06
C SER A 200 9.08 17.08 2.33
N ASP A 201 9.33 15.77 2.27
CA ASP A 201 9.79 14.98 3.41
C ASP A 201 11.32 15.10 3.64
N SER A 202 12.07 15.61 2.65
CA SER A 202 13.55 15.54 2.62
C SER A 202 14.23 16.14 3.86
N GLU A 203 13.69 17.24 4.40
CA GLU A 203 14.19 17.85 5.63
C GLU A 203 14.04 16.91 6.83
N LYS A 204 12.85 16.30 6.99
CA LYS A 204 12.57 15.35 8.08
C LYS A 204 13.44 14.10 7.96
N LEU A 205 13.65 13.58 6.75
CA LEU A 205 14.52 12.41 6.52
C LEU A 205 15.98 12.71 6.86
N SER A 206 16.48 13.88 6.45
CA SER A 206 17.82 14.38 6.78
C SER A 206 18.02 14.49 8.30
N LEU A 207 17.09 15.14 8.99
CA LEU A 207 17.14 15.31 10.45
C LEU A 207 17.09 13.96 11.19
N LEU A 208 16.16 13.08 10.80
CA LEU A 208 16.02 11.75 11.37
C LEU A 208 17.33 10.96 11.25
N THR A 209 17.92 10.93 10.05
CA THR A 209 19.14 10.16 9.80
C THR A 209 20.33 10.72 10.56
N LYS A 210 20.48 12.05 10.59
CA LYS A 210 21.55 12.73 11.36
C LYS A 210 21.49 12.39 12.85
N SER A 211 20.29 12.30 13.42
CA SER A 211 20.10 11.94 14.83
C SER A 211 20.61 10.53 15.20
N LEU A 212 20.76 9.65 14.20
CA LEU A 212 21.18 8.26 14.37
C LEU A 212 22.65 8.02 14.04
N THR A 213 23.36 9.05 13.56
CA THR A 213 24.79 8.96 13.24
C THR A 213 25.69 8.52 14.41
N PRO A 214 25.41 8.81 15.69
CA PRO A 214 26.20 8.30 16.80
C PRO A 214 26.18 6.77 16.96
N PHE A 215 25.25 6.07 16.30
CA PHE A 215 25.24 4.60 16.27
C PHE A 215 26.09 4.02 15.12
N LEU A 216 26.52 4.87 14.19
CA LEU A 216 27.27 4.47 12.99
C LEU A 216 28.75 4.83 13.09
N PHE A 217 29.07 5.92 13.79
CA PHE A 217 30.43 6.42 13.95
C PHE A 217 30.70 6.69 15.44
N GLU A 218 31.81 6.16 15.94
CA GLU A 218 32.30 6.45 17.30
C GLU A 218 33.01 7.82 17.35
N GLU A 219 33.56 8.27 16.21
CA GLU A 219 34.27 9.54 16.05
C GLU A 219 33.44 10.59 15.29
N LYS A 220 34.08 11.70 14.91
CA LYS A 220 33.46 12.78 14.13
C LYS A 220 32.90 12.26 12.80
N LEU A 221 31.66 12.63 12.51
CA LEU A 221 30.97 12.28 11.27
C LEU A 221 31.80 12.66 10.02
N PRO A 222 32.16 11.71 9.13
CA PRO A 222 32.90 12.01 7.92
C PRO A 222 32.14 12.94 6.97
N LYS A 223 32.84 13.87 6.32
CA LYS A 223 32.21 14.89 5.47
C LYS A 223 31.42 14.31 4.29
N TRP A 224 31.91 13.20 3.71
CA TRP A 224 31.24 12.52 2.61
C TRP A 224 29.86 11.98 3.05
N PHE A 225 29.76 11.44 4.26
CA PHE A 225 28.51 10.91 4.81
C PHE A 225 27.58 12.06 5.23
N GLU A 226 28.11 13.13 5.83
CA GLU A 226 27.33 14.34 6.12
C GLU A 226 26.67 14.91 4.85
N ASN A 227 27.40 14.94 3.73
CA ASN A 227 26.88 15.36 2.44
C ASN A 227 25.78 14.41 1.94
N GLU A 228 25.95 13.10 2.09
CA GLU A 228 24.95 12.07 1.71
C GLU A 228 23.62 12.25 2.47
N LEU A 229 23.71 12.70 3.73
CA LEU A 229 22.57 12.98 4.60
C LEU A 229 21.99 14.39 4.43
N SER A 230 22.46 15.16 3.43
CA SER A 230 21.92 16.50 3.17
C SER A 230 20.48 16.45 2.63
N VAL A 231 19.72 17.53 2.86
CA VAL A 231 18.36 17.68 2.31
C VAL A 231 18.39 17.51 0.78
N LYS A 232 19.32 18.21 0.12
CA LYS A 232 19.50 18.12 -1.34
C LYS A 232 19.76 16.70 -1.84
N SER A 233 20.53 15.89 -1.10
CA SER A 233 20.76 14.48 -1.47
C SER A 233 19.51 13.63 -1.31
N PHE A 234 18.67 13.88 -0.31
CA PHE A 234 17.36 13.22 -0.21
C PHE A 234 16.41 13.65 -1.34
N GLU A 235 16.33 14.94 -1.67
CA GLU A 235 15.52 15.43 -2.78
C GLU A 235 15.91 14.76 -4.10
N GLN A 236 17.21 14.71 -4.41
CA GLN A 236 17.75 14.05 -5.60
C GLN A 236 17.40 12.57 -5.64
N ARG A 237 17.49 11.87 -4.50
CA ARG A 237 17.15 10.46 -4.41
C ARG A 237 15.64 10.22 -4.55
N ILE A 238 14.79 11.06 -3.98
CA ILE A 238 13.33 10.95 -4.08
C ILE A 238 12.86 11.19 -5.51
N LEU A 239 13.49 12.12 -6.24
CA LEU A 239 13.18 12.42 -7.64
C LEU A 239 13.76 11.41 -8.63
N SER A 240 14.72 10.58 -8.20
CA SER A 240 15.39 9.62 -9.08
C SER A 240 14.59 8.32 -9.24
N ASN A 241 14.42 7.87 -10.48
CA ASN A 241 13.84 6.57 -10.80
C ASN A 241 14.70 5.38 -10.33
N GLU A 242 15.96 5.61 -9.96
CA GLU A 242 16.83 4.58 -9.37
C GLU A 242 16.43 4.22 -7.95
N TYR A 243 15.71 5.10 -7.25
CA TYR A 243 15.37 4.87 -5.85
C TYR A 243 13.86 4.79 -5.63
N GLN A 244 13.47 3.97 -4.66
CA GLN A 244 12.13 3.97 -4.10
C GLN A 244 12.21 4.27 -2.62
N HIS A 245 11.48 5.30 -2.18
CA HIS A 245 11.46 5.75 -0.79
C HIS A 245 10.06 5.54 -0.21
N PHE A 246 10.00 4.84 0.92
CA PHE A 246 8.79 4.71 1.71
C PHE A 246 9.02 5.26 3.11
N VAL A 247 8.02 5.94 3.65
CA VAL A 247 8.04 6.52 5.01
C VAL A 247 6.91 5.93 5.83
N TYR A 248 7.20 5.67 7.09
CA TYR A 248 6.21 5.33 8.10
C TYR A 248 5.79 6.62 8.79
N THR A 249 4.52 6.93 8.68
CA THR A 249 3.93 8.10 9.33
C THR A 249 3.00 7.68 10.44
N LYS A 250 3.04 8.41 11.55
CA LYS A 250 2.03 8.36 12.62
C LYS A 250 1.66 9.79 13.01
N ASP A 251 0.37 10.12 13.04
CA ASP A 251 -0.13 11.46 13.37
C ASP A 251 0.52 12.56 12.49
N ASN A 252 0.72 12.27 11.20
CA ASN A 252 1.45 13.10 10.22
C ASN A 252 2.95 13.34 10.51
N ILE A 253 3.52 12.64 11.49
CA ILE A 253 4.95 12.66 11.81
C ILE A 253 5.63 11.45 11.17
N ILE A 254 6.76 11.66 10.48
CA ILE A 254 7.58 10.56 9.96
C ILE A 254 8.41 10.00 11.11
N LEU A 255 8.21 8.71 11.42
CA LEU A 255 8.94 8.01 12.48
C LEU A 255 10.02 7.06 11.93
N GLY A 256 10.02 6.80 10.63
CA GLY A 256 11.01 5.97 9.97
C GLY A 256 10.84 5.97 8.47
N PHE A 257 11.87 5.52 7.77
CA PHE A 257 11.86 5.38 6.32
C PHE A 257 12.75 4.23 5.84
N ILE A 258 12.47 3.76 4.64
CA ILE A 258 13.27 2.79 3.90
C ILE A 258 13.49 3.31 2.47
N ALA A 259 14.70 3.14 1.97
CA ALA A 259 15.08 3.48 0.61
C ALA A 259 15.67 2.25 -0.08
N ILE A 260 15.14 1.91 -1.26
CA ILE A 260 15.66 0.84 -2.12
C ILE A 260 16.29 1.46 -3.35
N LYS A 261 17.56 1.16 -3.61
CA LYS A 261 18.31 1.58 -4.79
C LYS A 261 18.34 0.45 -5.81
N ASN A 262 18.16 0.79 -7.09
CA ASN A 262 18.23 -0.11 -8.25
C ASN A 262 17.38 -1.38 -8.09
N LYS A 263 16.28 -1.28 -7.33
CA LYS A 263 15.32 -2.36 -7.02
C LYS A 263 15.86 -3.56 -6.21
N ASN A 264 17.17 -3.66 -5.97
CA ASN A 264 17.78 -4.82 -5.30
C ASN A 264 18.74 -4.47 -4.15
N HIS A 265 18.93 -3.20 -3.82
CA HIS A 265 19.77 -2.80 -2.69
C HIS A 265 18.95 -2.00 -1.69
N LEU A 266 18.74 -2.54 -0.49
CA LEU A 266 18.21 -1.79 0.64
C LEU A 266 19.29 -0.80 1.07
N TYR A 267 19.14 0.43 0.60
CA TYR A 267 20.15 1.46 0.69
C TYR A 267 20.15 2.10 2.08
N HIS A 268 18.97 2.52 2.55
CA HIS A 268 18.78 3.08 3.88
C HIS A 268 17.56 2.46 4.56
N LEU A 269 17.66 2.21 5.86
CA LEU A 269 16.54 1.90 6.73
C LEU A 269 16.79 2.55 8.08
N PHE A 270 15.99 3.54 8.41
CA PHE A 270 16.11 4.29 9.65
C PHE A 270 14.77 4.39 10.35
N VAL A 271 14.80 4.22 11.67
CA VAL A 271 13.65 4.40 12.56
C VAL A 271 14.11 5.30 13.70
N ASP A 272 13.30 6.27 14.08
CA ASP A 272 13.57 7.15 15.22
C ASP A 272 13.84 6.30 16.47
N LYS A 273 14.92 6.63 17.18
CA LYS A 273 15.39 5.91 18.37
C LYS A 273 14.27 5.70 19.40
N LYS A 274 13.39 6.69 19.58
CA LYS A 274 12.27 6.62 20.54
C LYS A 274 11.25 5.54 20.19
N TYR A 275 11.23 5.08 18.94
CA TYR A 275 10.26 4.13 18.40
C TYR A 275 10.90 2.82 17.94
N HIS A 276 12.15 2.55 18.33
CA HIS A 276 12.78 1.25 18.12
C HIS A 276 11.99 0.14 18.82
N LYS A 277 12.08 -1.09 18.28
CA LYS A 277 11.39 -2.29 18.80
C LYS A 277 9.84 -2.24 18.75
N LEU A 278 9.24 -1.25 18.09
CA LEU A 278 7.79 -1.16 17.85
C LEU A 278 7.36 -1.73 16.48
N GLY A 279 8.22 -2.50 15.82
CA GLY A 279 7.91 -3.15 14.54
C GLY A 279 7.88 -2.22 13.31
N ILE A 280 8.22 -0.93 13.43
CA ILE A 280 8.22 0.03 12.30
C ILE A 280 9.10 -0.43 11.14
N ALA A 281 10.31 -0.91 11.43
CA ALA A 281 11.21 -1.45 10.41
C ALA A 281 10.59 -2.62 9.64
N ASN A 282 9.88 -3.51 10.34
CA ASN A 282 9.14 -4.61 9.71
C ASN A 282 8.00 -4.07 8.83
N LYS A 283 7.19 -3.11 9.31
CA LYS A 283 6.11 -2.51 8.51
C LYS A 283 6.64 -1.87 7.21
N LEU A 284 7.77 -1.14 7.28
CA LEU A 284 8.48 -0.58 6.13
C LEU A 284 8.99 -1.67 5.18
N TRP A 285 9.56 -2.75 5.72
CA TRP A 285 10.04 -3.87 4.90
C TRP A 285 8.89 -4.62 4.22
N GLN A 286 7.77 -4.86 4.91
CA GLN A 286 6.59 -5.47 4.29
C GLN A 286 6.08 -4.64 3.12
N SER A 287 6.03 -3.30 3.22
CA SER A 287 5.63 -2.48 2.07
C SER A 287 6.58 -2.62 0.89
N VAL A 288 7.88 -2.79 1.12
CA VAL A 288 8.84 -3.08 0.05
C VAL A 288 8.53 -4.42 -0.61
N LYS A 289 8.34 -5.49 0.17
CA LYS A 289 8.01 -6.82 -0.37
C LYS A 289 6.69 -6.86 -1.16
N THR A 290 5.74 -5.99 -0.83
CA THR A 290 4.48 -5.89 -1.56
C THR A 290 4.63 -5.19 -2.91
N ASN A 291 5.59 -4.28 -3.05
CA ASN A 291 5.76 -3.45 -4.25
C ASN A 291 6.93 -3.91 -5.15
N LEU A 292 7.88 -4.68 -4.62
CA LEU A 292 9.10 -5.06 -5.30
C LEU A 292 9.37 -6.56 -5.18
N GLU A 293 10.01 -7.12 -6.21
CA GLU A 293 10.65 -8.43 -6.11
C GLU A 293 11.90 -8.30 -5.24
N VAL A 294 11.99 -9.06 -4.16
CA VAL A 294 13.04 -8.91 -3.13
C VAL A 294 13.98 -10.10 -3.04
N SER A 295 13.83 -11.11 -3.91
CA SER A 295 14.59 -12.37 -3.84
C SER A 295 16.10 -12.17 -3.87
N ASP A 296 16.58 -11.15 -4.60
CA ASP A 296 18.00 -10.78 -4.69
C ASP A 296 18.35 -9.52 -3.87
N MET A 297 17.53 -9.16 -2.87
CA MET A 297 17.77 -7.95 -2.07
C MET A 297 19.03 -8.08 -1.23
N ILE A 298 19.93 -7.11 -1.34
CA ILE A 298 21.15 -6.99 -0.53
C ILE A 298 21.11 -5.77 0.37
N VAL A 299 21.93 -5.78 1.42
CA VAL A 299 22.15 -4.64 2.31
C VAL A 299 23.58 -4.66 2.86
N ASN A 300 24.17 -3.47 2.98
CA ASN A 300 25.37 -3.25 3.79
C ASN A 300 24.93 -2.80 5.18
N ALA A 301 24.70 -3.74 6.09
CA ALA A 301 24.15 -3.45 7.41
C ALA A 301 25.22 -2.84 8.31
N SER A 302 24.90 -1.76 9.05
CA SER A 302 25.77 -1.37 10.15
C SER A 302 25.83 -2.49 11.19
N LEU A 303 26.95 -2.62 11.91
CA LEU A 303 27.13 -3.70 12.89
C LEU A 303 26.05 -3.68 13.97
N TYR A 304 25.56 -2.49 14.34
CA TYR A 304 24.44 -2.29 15.25
C TYR A 304 23.11 -2.87 14.72
N ALA A 305 22.90 -2.86 13.40
CA ALA A 305 21.64 -3.23 12.77
C ALA A 305 21.55 -4.70 12.32
N ILE A 306 22.61 -5.50 12.47
CA ILE A 306 22.64 -6.91 12.02
C ILE A 306 21.41 -7.69 12.55
N LYS A 307 21.13 -7.59 13.85
CA LYS A 307 19.99 -8.29 14.49
C LYS A 307 18.63 -7.82 13.94
N VAL A 308 18.53 -6.57 13.50
CA VAL A 308 17.32 -6.06 12.85
C VAL A 308 17.15 -6.73 11.49
N TYR A 309 18.20 -6.77 10.68
CA TYR A 309 18.15 -7.39 9.35
C TYR A 309 17.94 -8.91 9.41
N GLU A 310 18.55 -9.61 10.37
CA GLU A 310 18.26 -11.03 10.64
C GLU A 310 16.76 -11.25 10.92
N ALA A 311 16.16 -10.41 11.77
CA ALA A 311 14.72 -10.48 12.06
C ALA A 311 13.84 -10.14 10.84
N LEU A 312 14.35 -9.36 9.88
CA LEU A 312 13.70 -9.09 8.60
C LEU A 312 13.91 -10.21 7.57
N GLY A 313 14.70 -11.24 7.88
CA GLY A 313 14.96 -12.40 7.01
C GLY A 313 16.25 -12.33 6.20
N PHE A 314 17.16 -11.41 6.51
CA PHE A 314 18.47 -11.34 5.87
C PHE A 314 19.49 -12.27 6.56
N GLU A 315 20.47 -12.75 5.80
CA GLU A 315 21.62 -13.49 6.31
C GLU A 315 22.93 -12.86 5.89
N ILE A 316 23.94 -13.04 6.74
CA ILE A 316 25.33 -12.73 6.44
C ILE A 316 25.76 -13.53 5.21
N CYS A 317 26.32 -12.85 4.21
CA CYS A 317 26.77 -13.49 2.98
C CYS A 317 28.27 -13.37 2.72
N GLU A 318 28.95 -12.44 3.38
CA GLU A 318 30.39 -12.19 3.25
C GLU A 318 30.98 -11.77 4.61
N GLU A 319 32.29 -11.68 4.71
CA GLU A 319 32.97 -11.14 5.91
C GLU A 319 32.68 -9.65 6.11
N GLU A 320 32.87 -9.15 7.34
CA GLU A 320 32.77 -7.73 7.67
C GLU A 320 33.72 -6.91 6.78
N LYS A 321 33.24 -5.76 6.30
CA LYS A 321 34.00 -4.84 5.47
C LYS A 321 34.04 -3.46 6.09
N GLN A 322 35.00 -2.66 5.64
CA GLN A 322 35.13 -1.27 6.03
C GLN A 322 35.28 -0.39 4.79
N TYR A 323 34.54 0.71 4.74
CA TYR A 323 34.67 1.74 3.72
C TYR A 323 34.71 3.12 4.37
N LEU A 324 35.82 3.85 4.17
CA LEU A 324 35.99 5.23 4.68
C LEU A 324 35.51 5.43 6.14
N GLN A 325 35.97 4.55 7.04
CA GLN A 325 35.66 4.49 8.49
C GLN A 325 34.30 3.89 8.86
N LEU A 326 33.41 3.62 7.90
CA LEU A 326 32.16 2.92 8.15
C LEU A 326 32.39 1.41 8.06
N LYS A 327 32.25 0.70 9.19
CA LYS A 327 32.19 -0.76 9.24
C LYS A 327 30.78 -1.25 8.94
N PHE A 328 30.67 -2.29 8.13
CA PHE A 328 29.40 -2.88 7.77
C PHE A 328 29.52 -4.38 7.49
N GLN A 329 28.40 -5.05 7.65
CA GLN A 329 28.21 -6.46 7.38
C GLN A 329 27.37 -6.60 6.10
N PRO A 330 27.95 -7.09 4.98
CA PRO A 330 27.16 -7.47 3.81
C PRO A 330 26.18 -8.58 4.18
N MET A 331 24.91 -8.39 3.83
CA MET A 331 23.84 -9.35 4.05
C MET A 331 22.93 -9.44 2.82
N LYS A 332 22.31 -10.60 2.62
CA LYS A 332 21.34 -10.85 1.54
C LYS A 332 20.03 -11.39 2.10
N TYR A 333 18.91 -11.07 1.48
CA TYR A 333 17.60 -11.57 1.89
C TYR A 333 17.46 -13.06 1.56
N LYS A 334 17.02 -13.88 2.52
CA LYS A 334 16.69 -15.28 2.24
C LYS A 334 15.37 -15.34 1.48
N SER A 335 15.44 -15.70 0.21
CA SER A 335 14.23 -16.09 -0.52
C SER A 335 13.74 -17.43 0.03
N HIS A 336 12.74 -17.40 0.92
CA HIS A 336 11.95 -18.58 1.22
C HIS A 336 11.06 -18.87 0.01
N ILE A 337 11.64 -19.50 -1.01
CA ILE A 337 10.85 -20.22 -2.00
C ILE A 337 10.29 -21.43 -1.25
N CYS A 338 9.07 -21.33 -0.72
CA CYS A 338 8.28 -22.53 -0.46
C CYS A 338 8.20 -23.30 -1.78
N LYS A 339 8.96 -24.39 -1.88
CA LYS A 339 8.88 -25.35 -2.97
C LYS A 339 7.53 -26.06 -2.96
#